data_AF-A0A9D6ZQN7-F1
#
_entry.id   AF-A0A9D6ZQN7-F1
#
_cell.length_a   1.000
_cell.length_b   1.000
_cell.length_c   1.000
_cell.angle_alpha   90.00
_cell.angle_beta   90.00
_cell.angle_gamma   90.00
#
_symmetry.space_group_name_H-M   'P 1'
#
loop_
_entity.id
_entity.type
_entity.pdbx_description
1 polymer ?
#
loop_
_entity_poly.entity_id
_entity_poly.type
_entity_poly.pdbx_seq_one_letter_code
_entity_poly.pdbx_strand_id
1 'polypeptide(L)'
;MTFEDFCRTVFNTKERFHKPEVLKGIRVVSTTQYILGPSCAAYLAELGAETIKVELPKRGEPMRHTTPFNEPFLYPLSRWMPDKGTGLGFFGANPNEYFLSLDFHKP
;
A
#
# COMPACT_ATOMS: atom_id res chain seq x y z
N MET A 1 -12.41 5.13 -35.83
CA MET A 1 -11.84 4.14 -34.89
C MET A 1 -12.93 3.15 -34.57
N THR A 2 -12.71 1.85 -34.81
CA THR A 2 -13.66 0.81 -34.41
C THR A 2 -13.54 0.51 -32.91
N PHE A 3 -14.54 -0.13 -32.32
CA PHE A 3 -14.45 -0.60 -30.92
C PHE A 3 -13.26 -1.57 -30.74
N GLU A 4 -12.95 -2.37 -31.76
CA GLU A 4 -11.83 -3.30 -31.72
C GLU A 4 -10.48 -2.57 -31.73
N ASP A 5 -10.34 -1.50 -32.53
CA ASP A 5 -9.15 -0.65 -32.51
C ASP A 5 -8.94 -0.01 -31.14
N PHE A 6 -10.01 0.51 -30.52
CA PHE A 6 -9.96 1.09 -29.18
C PHE A 6 -9.49 0.07 -28.15
N CYS A 7 -10.07 -1.13 -28.14
CA CYS A 7 -9.66 -2.22 -27.24
C CYS A 7 -8.20 -2.61 -27.45
N ARG A 8 -7.72 -2.70 -28.69
CA ARG A 8 -6.30 -3.01 -28.97
C ARG A 8 -5.36 -1.93 -28.46
N THR A 9 -5.74 -0.66 -28.53
CA THR A 9 -4.95 0.45 -27.97
C THR A 9 -4.97 0.44 -26.44
N VAL A 10 -6.15 0.34 -25.82
CA VAL A 10 -6.31 0.38 -24.35
C VAL A 10 -5.70 -0.84 -23.66
N PHE A 11 -5.83 -2.02 -24.26
CA PHE A 11 -5.32 -3.28 -23.71
C PHE A 11 -3.95 -3.69 -24.30
N ASN A 12 -3.24 -2.77 -24.97
CA ASN A 12 -1.91 -3.04 -25.50
C ASN A 12 -0.97 -3.48 -24.37
N THR A 13 -0.45 -4.70 -24.49
CA THR A 13 0.38 -5.32 -23.47
C THR A 13 1.83 -4.84 -23.50
N LYS A 14 2.27 -4.28 -24.62
CA LYS A 14 3.62 -3.73 -24.79
C LYS A 14 3.76 -2.35 -24.15
N GLU A 15 2.67 -1.59 -24.07
CA GLU A 15 2.62 -0.23 -23.53
C GLU A 15 2.06 -0.17 -22.11
N ARG A 16 2.01 -1.30 -21.38
CA ARG A 16 1.36 -1.40 -20.05
C ARG A 16 1.91 -0.38 -19.06
N PHE A 17 3.21 -0.13 -19.09
CA PHE A 17 3.91 0.79 -18.20
C PHE A 17 3.90 2.26 -18.69
N HIS A 18 3.34 2.52 -19.88
CA HIS A 18 3.26 3.86 -20.48
C HIS A 18 1.82 4.36 -20.60
N LYS A 19 0.84 3.63 -20.03
CA LYS A 19 -0.55 4.08 -20.02
C LYS A 19 -0.66 5.40 -19.24
N PRO A 20 -1.50 6.34 -19.71
CA PRO A 20 -1.77 7.55 -18.96
C PRO A 20 -2.42 7.19 -17.62
N GLU A 21 -1.68 7.47 -16.56
CA GLU A 21 -2.13 7.39 -15.19
C GLU A 21 -3.09 8.54 -14.89
N VAL A 22 -4.35 8.22 -14.60
CA VAL A 22 -5.41 9.22 -14.42
C VAL A 22 -5.17 10.15 -13.22
N LEU A 23 -4.38 9.70 -12.24
CA LEU A 23 -4.00 10.49 -11.06
C LEU A 23 -2.55 10.97 -11.08
N LYS A 24 -1.87 10.93 -12.24
CA LYS A 24 -0.49 11.40 -12.35
C LYS A 24 -0.35 12.84 -11.87
N GLY A 25 0.62 13.07 -10.98
CA GLY A 25 0.89 14.38 -10.40
C GLY A 25 0.05 14.73 -9.17
N ILE A 26 -0.89 13.87 -8.77
CA ILE A 26 -1.57 13.95 -7.47
C ILE A 26 -0.70 13.28 -6.42
N ARG A 27 -0.56 13.92 -5.26
CA ARG A 27 0.11 13.36 -4.08
C ARG A 27 -0.89 13.10 -2.97
N VAL A 28 -0.84 11.91 -2.38
CA VAL A 28 -1.76 11.46 -1.34
C VAL A 28 -0.97 11.12 -0.08
N VAL A 29 -1.41 11.63 1.07
CA VAL A 29 -0.89 11.23 2.37
C VAL A 29 -1.88 10.25 3.01
N SER A 30 -1.43 9.01 3.24
CA SER A 30 -2.24 7.93 3.80
C SER A 30 -1.84 7.68 5.26
N THR A 31 -2.74 7.95 6.19
CA THR A 31 -2.61 7.54 7.61
C THR A 31 -3.51 6.35 7.95
N THR A 32 -3.87 5.58 6.92
CA THR A 32 -4.83 4.50 7.01
C THR A 32 -4.20 3.24 7.61
N GLN A 33 -5.03 2.38 8.20
CA GLN A 33 -4.61 1.15 8.87
C GLN A 33 -5.53 0.00 8.46
N TYR A 34 -5.07 -1.24 8.66
CA TYR A 34 -5.84 -2.43 8.36
C TYR A 34 -6.03 -2.69 6.87
N ILE A 35 -7.27 -2.94 6.44
CA ILE A 35 -7.53 -3.49 5.10
C ILE A 35 -8.20 -2.41 4.24
N LEU A 36 -9.36 -1.92 4.67
CA LEU A 36 -10.21 -1.08 3.81
C LEU A 36 -9.62 0.31 3.55
N GLY A 37 -9.01 0.92 4.57
CA GLY A 37 -8.35 2.22 4.42
C GLY A 37 -7.15 2.14 3.47
N PRO A 38 -6.18 1.24 3.73
CA PRO A 38 -5.06 1.00 2.82
C PRO A 38 -5.48 0.63 1.41
N SER A 39 -6.55 -0.17 1.25
CA SER A 39 -7.07 -0.52 -0.09
C SER A 39 -7.45 0.73 -0.90
N CYS A 40 -8.03 1.76 -0.26
CA CYS A 40 -8.34 3.02 -0.93
C CYS A 40 -7.06 3.74 -1.41
N ALA A 41 -6.04 3.83 -0.54
CA ALA A 41 -4.76 4.47 -0.85
C ALA A 41 -4.01 3.72 -1.97
N ALA A 42 -4.03 2.39 -1.93
CA ALA A 42 -3.47 1.51 -2.94
C ALA A 42 -4.14 1.71 -4.31
N TYR A 43 -5.47 1.87 -4.37
CA TYR A 43 -6.14 2.18 -5.64
C TYR A 43 -5.72 3.53 -6.21
N LEU A 44 -5.53 4.54 -5.37
CA LEU A 44 -5.03 5.84 -5.83
C LEU A 44 -3.61 5.70 -6.40
N ALA A 45 -2.75 4.91 -5.74
CA ALA A 45 -1.41 4.63 -6.21
C ALA A 45 -1.39 3.86 -7.53
N GLU A 46 -2.23 2.83 -7.67
CA GLU A 46 -2.40 2.05 -8.91
C GLU A 46 -2.85 2.91 -10.09
N LEU A 47 -3.65 3.96 -9.80
CA LEU A 47 -4.09 4.94 -10.79
C LEU A 47 -3.05 6.05 -11.06
N GLY A 48 -1.87 5.95 -10.43
CA GLY A 48 -0.68 6.78 -10.62
C GLY A 48 -0.54 8.00 -9.73
N ALA A 49 -1.27 8.06 -8.62
CA ALA A 49 -0.99 9.03 -7.58
C ALA A 49 0.32 8.67 -6.85
N GLU A 50 1.08 9.68 -6.43
CA GLU A 50 2.19 9.51 -5.50
C GLU A 50 1.63 9.36 -4.08
N THR A 51 1.36 8.12 -3.68
CA THR A 51 0.81 7.81 -2.35
C THR A 51 1.92 7.55 -1.33
N ILE A 52 1.89 8.30 -0.23
CA ILE A 52 2.86 8.22 0.86
C ILE A 52 2.12 7.80 2.13
N LYS A 53 2.39 6.58 2.58
CA LYS A 53 1.87 6.06 3.85
C LYS A 53 2.71 6.55 5.01
N VAL A 54 2.06 7.15 5.99
CA VAL A 54 2.68 7.62 7.23
C VAL A 54 2.30 6.68 8.35
N GLU A 55 3.31 6.10 8.99
CA GLU A 55 3.16 5.09 10.02
C GLU A 55 3.87 5.47 11.33
N LEU A 56 3.48 4.80 12.41
CA LEU A 56 4.14 4.95 13.70
C LEU A 56 5.60 4.45 13.62
N PRO A 57 6.57 5.19 14.17
CA PRO A 57 7.95 4.73 14.28
C PRO A 57 8.05 3.39 15.03
N LYS A 58 8.98 2.55 14.58
CA LYS A 58 9.26 1.19 15.09
C LYS A 58 8.12 0.21 14.79
N ARG A 59 6.92 0.48 15.30
CA ARG A 59 5.78 -0.45 15.26
C ARG A 59 5.12 -0.52 13.88
N GLY A 60 5.12 0.58 13.12
CA GLY A 60 4.34 0.69 11.89
C GLY A 60 2.84 0.56 12.13
N GLU A 61 2.06 0.30 11.08
CA GLU A 61 0.64 0.01 11.21
C GLU A 61 0.37 -1.44 11.69
N PRO A 62 -0.81 -1.70 12.29
CA PRO A 62 -1.12 -3.02 12.85
C PRO A 62 -1.05 -4.20 11.87
N MET A 63 -1.35 -4.03 10.58
CA MET A 63 -1.31 -5.14 9.60
C MET A 63 0.06 -5.70 9.32
N ARG A 64 1.12 -4.97 9.67
CA ARG A 64 2.46 -5.53 9.64
C ARG A 64 2.56 -6.76 10.56
N HIS A 65 1.63 -6.97 11.49
CA HIS A 65 1.68 -7.97 12.55
C HIS A 65 0.52 -8.99 12.55
N THR A 66 -0.21 -9.18 11.45
CA THR A 66 -1.45 -9.99 11.45
C THR A 66 -1.41 -11.28 10.62
N THR A 67 -0.33 -11.53 9.89
CA THR A 67 -0.24 -12.58 8.85
C THR A 67 1.15 -13.20 8.79
N PRO A 68 1.33 -14.36 8.13
CA PRO A 68 2.57 -15.10 8.15
C PRO A 68 3.84 -14.26 7.99
N PHE A 69 4.91 -14.64 8.71
CA PHE A 69 6.22 -14.00 8.74
C PHE A 69 6.34 -12.71 9.58
N ASN A 70 5.36 -12.42 10.44
CA ASN A 70 5.48 -11.46 11.56
C ASN A 70 4.29 -11.60 12.54
N GLU A 71 4.05 -12.78 13.10
CA GLU A 71 2.74 -13.14 13.71
C GLU A 71 2.70 -13.16 15.26
N PRO A 72 2.38 -12.06 15.97
CA PRO A 72 1.91 -12.16 17.36
C PRO A 72 0.63 -13.02 17.52
N PHE A 73 -0.19 -13.17 16.49
CA PHE A 73 -1.40 -14.01 16.53
C PHE A 73 -1.13 -15.52 16.42
N LEU A 74 -0.02 -15.95 15.80
CA LEU A 74 0.38 -17.37 15.74
C LEU A 74 1.21 -17.79 16.96
N TYR A 75 1.73 -16.82 17.72
CA TYR A 75 2.34 -17.03 19.05
C TYR A 75 1.39 -16.56 20.17
N PRO A 76 0.24 -17.22 20.44
CA PRO A 76 -0.57 -16.94 21.63
C PRO A 76 0.19 -17.22 22.96
N LEU A 77 1.44 -17.69 22.88
CA LEU A 77 2.34 -17.93 24.00
C LEU A 77 3.26 -16.75 24.33
N SER A 78 3.37 -15.72 23.48
CA SER A 78 4.14 -14.51 23.80
C SER A 78 3.25 -13.27 23.73
N ARG A 79 3.16 -12.53 24.83
CA ARG A 79 2.50 -11.21 24.89
C ARG A 79 3.19 -10.15 23.99
N TRP A 80 4.29 -10.52 23.32
CA TRP A 80 5.21 -9.61 22.66
C TRP A 80 4.90 -9.51 21.17
N MET A 81 4.38 -8.35 20.76
CA MET A 81 4.39 -7.95 19.35
C MET A 81 5.83 -7.65 18.94
N PRO A 82 6.35 -8.24 17.84
CA PRO A 82 7.68 -7.93 17.36
C PRO A 82 7.80 -6.43 17.05
N ASP A 83 8.84 -5.78 17.55
CA ASP A 83 9.14 -4.38 17.22
C ASP A 83 9.63 -4.20 15.77
N LYS A 84 9.92 -5.31 15.07
CA LYS A 84 10.46 -5.34 13.71
C LYS A 84 9.88 -6.53 12.96
N GLY A 85 9.74 -6.36 11.65
CA GLY A 85 9.18 -7.38 10.76
C GLY A 85 8.02 -6.82 9.95
N THR A 86 7.61 -7.55 8.91
CA THR A 86 6.43 -7.20 8.11
C THR A 86 5.79 -8.48 7.62
N GLY A 87 4.57 -8.74 8.09
CA GLY A 87 3.76 -9.87 7.67
C GLY A 87 3.23 -9.67 6.26
N LEU A 88 2.98 -10.78 5.56
CA LEU A 88 2.57 -10.75 4.15
C LEU A 88 1.27 -10.01 3.85
N GLY A 89 0.34 -9.96 4.80
CA GLY A 89 -0.92 -9.23 4.68
C GLY A 89 -0.74 -7.74 4.51
N PHE A 90 0.35 -7.18 5.04
CA PHE A 90 0.69 -5.78 4.81
C PHE A 90 1.01 -5.50 3.33
N PHE A 91 1.82 -6.36 2.70
CA PHE A 91 2.22 -6.19 1.30
C PHE A 91 1.03 -6.28 0.34
N GLY A 92 0.06 -7.15 0.63
CA GLY A 92 -1.16 -7.26 -0.19
C GLY A 92 -2.08 -6.05 -0.08
N ALA A 93 -2.09 -5.36 1.06
CA ALA A 93 -3.00 -4.23 1.31
C ALA A 93 -2.42 -2.86 0.95
N ASN A 94 -1.10 -2.74 0.79
CA ASN A 94 -0.41 -1.46 0.53
C ASN A 94 0.51 -1.52 -0.71
N PRO A 95 0.07 -2.07 -1.87
CA PRO A 95 0.90 -2.03 -3.07
C PRO A 95 1.06 -0.59 -3.59
N ASN A 96 2.19 -0.34 -4.27
CA ASN A 96 2.49 0.93 -4.96
C ASN A 96 2.57 2.19 -4.06
N GLU A 97 2.60 2.03 -2.74
CA GLU A 97 2.80 3.13 -1.80
C GLU A 97 4.28 3.31 -1.42
N TYR A 98 4.68 4.55 -1.14
CA TYR A 98 5.91 4.86 -0.42
C TYR A 98 5.65 4.85 1.09
N PHE A 99 6.64 4.48 1.89
CA PHE A 99 6.49 4.34 3.35
C PHE A 99 7.39 5.31 4.09
N LEU A 100 6.80 6.06 5.03
CA LEU A 100 7.50 6.95 5.96
C LEU A 100 7.03 6.66 7.39
N SER A 101 7.96 6.59 8.32
CA SER A 101 7.64 6.62 9.75
C SER A 101 7.79 8.04 10.30
N LEU A 102 6.78 8.55 10.99
CA LEU A 102 6.79 9.90 11.56
C LEU A 102 6.21 9.93 12.98
N ASP A 103 6.95 10.53 13.91
CA ASP A 103 6.51 10.77 15.28
C ASP A 103 5.90 12.17 15.41
N PHE A 104 4.57 12.27 15.44
CA PHE A 104 3.90 13.58 15.56
C PHE A 104 4.09 14.27 16.90
N HIS A 105 4.65 13.58 17.91
CA HIS A 105 4.93 14.18 19.21
C HIS A 105 6.22 15.00 19.22
N LYS A 106 7.02 14.94 18.14
CA LYS A 106 8.29 15.64 18.01
C LYS A 106 8.21 16.60 16.82
N PRO A 107 8.64 17.87 16.98
CA PRO A 107 8.69 18.83 15.89
C PRO A 107 9.74 18.45 14.84
#